data_AF-A0AAD8U938-F1
#
_entry.id   AF-A0AAD8U938-F1
#
_cell.length_a   1.000
_cell.length_b   1.000
_cell.length_c   1.000
_cell.angle_alpha   90.00
_cell.angle_beta   90.00
_cell.angle_gamma   90.00
#
_symmetry.space_group_name_H-M   'P 1'
#
loop_
_entity.id
_entity.type
_entity.pdbx_description
1 polymer ?
#
loop_
_entity_poly.entity_id
_entity_poly.type
_entity_poly.pdbx_seq_one_letter_code
_entity_poly.pdbx_strand_id
1 'polypeptide(L)'
;ADFGKCTPTIDFQLGRAGRKADEGTFLPTDALVAQGQQDALNPNIIINRVCDQLTNVCEANDAAKTQCLDAKAQILASGDKSAAVATTFNGLLGF
;
A
#
# COMPACT_ATOMS: atom_id res chain seq x y z
N ALA A 1 4.98 -6.85 -14.33
CA ALA A 1 3.95 -5.81 -14.26
C ALA A 1 4.53 -4.47 -14.70
N ASP A 2 3.73 -3.60 -15.29
CA ASP A 2 4.11 -2.19 -15.51
C ASP A 2 3.16 -1.31 -14.70
N PHE A 3 3.69 -0.65 -13.67
CA PHE A 3 2.93 0.19 -12.74
C PHE A 3 2.78 1.63 -13.23
N GLY A 4 3.24 1.92 -14.45
CA GLY A 4 3.13 3.21 -15.10
C GLY A 4 3.88 4.30 -14.33
N LYS A 5 3.17 5.37 -13.96
CA LYS A 5 3.73 6.56 -13.30
C LYS A 5 4.04 6.36 -11.82
N CYS A 6 3.57 5.26 -11.21
CA CYS A 6 3.61 5.07 -9.77
C CYS A 6 4.65 4.06 -9.32
N THR A 7 5.15 4.26 -8.11
CA THR A 7 5.89 3.26 -7.31
C THR A 7 4.96 2.74 -6.20
N PRO A 8 4.11 1.73 -6.44
CA PRO A 8 2.96 1.37 -5.59
C PRO A 8 3.35 0.67 -4.29
N THR A 9 4.20 1.29 -3.49
CA THR A 9 4.69 0.77 -2.21
C THR A 9 3.98 1.44 -1.04
N ILE A 10 4.00 0.76 0.10
CA ILE A 10 3.52 1.27 1.38
C ILE A 10 4.65 1.28 2.38
N ASP A 11 4.53 2.12 3.41
CA ASP A 11 5.39 2.07 4.58
C ASP A 11 4.57 1.83 5.87
N PHE A 12 5.30 1.58 6.95
CA PHE A 12 4.78 1.53 8.30
C PHE A 12 5.64 2.43 9.18
N GLN A 13 5.03 3.33 9.93
CA GLN A 13 5.73 4.22 10.86
C GLN A 13 4.98 4.31 12.18
N LEU A 14 5.75 4.34 13.28
CA LEU A 14 5.23 4.67 14.60
C LEU A 14 5.17 6.18 14.77
N GLY A 15 4.16 6.69 15.49
CA GLY A 15 4.17 8.08 15.95
C GLY A 15 4.05 9.12 14.84
N ARG A 16 3.30 8.82 13.77
CA ARG A 16 2.94 9.84 12.77
C ARG A 16 2.24 11.03 13.43
N ALA A 17 2.30 12.19 12.81
CA ALA A 17 1.67 13.40 13.33
C ALA A 17 0.18 13.15 13.65
N GLY A 18 -0.23 13.45 14.88
CA GLY A 18 -1.60 13.17 15.37
C GLY A 18 -1.82 11.77 15.96
N ARG A 19 -0.81 10.90 15.98
CA ARG A 19 -0.82 9.56 16.59
C ARG A 19 0.02 9.50 17.87
N LYS A 20 -0.19 8.47 18.70
CA LYS A 20 0.70 8.19 19.85
C LYS A 20 2.08 7.71 19.35
N ALA A 21 3.13 7.94 20.14
CA ALA A 21 4.50 7.59 19.77
C ALA A 21 4.72 6.10 19.45
N ASP A 22 3.91 5.22 20.05
CA ASP A 22 3.92 3.76 19.86
C ASP A 22 2.80 3.26 18.93
N GLU A 23 1.99 4.16 18.38
CA GLU A 23 0.90 3.81 17.47
C GLU A 23 1.42 3.75 16.03
N GLY A 24 1.45 2.52 15.51
CA GLY A 24 1.92 2.22 14.17
C GLY A 24 0.84 2.30 13.11
N THR A 25 1.14 2.99 12.02
CA THR A 25 0.20 3.22 10.91
C THR A 25 0.87 3.08 9.56
N PHE A 26 0.06 2.79 8.55
CA PHE A 26 0.46 2.62 7.17
C PHE A 26 0.10 3.85 6.34
N LEU A 27 0.93 4.16 5.33
CA LEU A 27 0.62 5.10 4.25
C LEU A 27 1.22 4.61 2.91
N PRO A 28 0.67 5.04 1.76
CA PRO A 28 1.38 4.92 0.49
C PRO A 28 2.62 5.81 0.52
N THR A 29 3.72 5.34 -0.06
CA THR A 29 4.96 6.14 -0.18
C THR A 29 4.98 6.98 -1.46
N ASP A 30 4.26 6.55 -2.49
CA ASP A 30 4.13 7.27 -3.75
C ASP A 30 3.25 8.50 -3.57
N ALA A 31 3.78 9.67 -3.94
CA ALA A 31 3.11 10.95 -3.74
C ALA A 31 1.80 11.07 -4.54
N LEU A 32 1.75 10.48 -5.75
CA LEU A 32 0.56 10.51 -6.59
C LEU A 32 -0.54 9.63 -5.98
N VAL A 33 -0.18 8.44 -5.49
CA VAL A 33 -1.11 7.55 -4.78
C VAL A 33 -1.57 8.16 -3.45
N ALA A 34 -0.66 8.77 -2.69
CA ALA A 34 -0.91 9.32 -1.36
C ALA A 34 -1.80 10.57 -1.33
N GLN A 35 -2.02 11.24 -2.47
CA GLN A 35 -2.76 12.50 -2.51
C GLN A 35 -4.18 12.38 -1.92
N GLY A 36 -4.43 13.07 -0.80
CA GLY A 36 -5.71 13.04 -0.09
C GLY A 36 -5.94 11.78 0.77
N GLN A 37 -4.97 10.86 0.83
CA GLN A 37 -5.02 9.70 1.73
C GLN A 37 -4.53 10.09 3.13
N GLN A 38 -5.20 9.59 4.16
CA GLN A 38 -4.74 9.66 5.55
C GLN A 38 -4.14 8.32 5.98
N ASP A 39 -3.36 8.33 7.08
CA ASP A 39 -2.77 7.13 7.62
C ASP A 39 -3.83 6.15 8.15
N ALA A 40 -3.49 4.86 8.19
CA ALA A 40 -4.42 3.84 8.68
C ALA A 40 -3.75 2.81 9.55
N LEU A 41 -4.45 2.36 10.59
CA LEU A 41 -4.03 1.24 11.45
C LEU A 41 -4.17 -0.12 10.73
N ASN A 42 -5.11 -0.21 9.79
CA ASN A 42 -5.33 -1.43 9.01
C ASN A 42 -4.63 -1.30 7.65
N PRO A 43 -3.63 -2.16 7.35
CA PRO A 43 -2.88 -2.06 6.09
C PRO A 43 -3.77 -2.25 4.85
N ASN A 44 -4.85 -3.04 4.95
CA ASN A 44 -5.74 -3.30 3.81
C ASN A 44 -6.45 -2.04 3.30
N ILE A 45 -6.60 -0.99 4.13
CA ILE A 45 -7.15 0.31 3.69
C ILE A 45 -6.16 0.98 2.73
N ILE A 46 -4.87 0.96 3.09
CA ILE A 46 -3.80 1.57 2.30
C ILE A 46 -3.51 0.74 1.05
N ILE A 47 -3.46 -0.58 1.16
CA ILE A 47 -3.29 -1.47 0.01
C ILE A 47 -4.44 -1.30 -0.99
N ASN A 48 -5.69 -1.18 -0.51
CA ASN A 48 -6.82 -0.90 -1.39
C ASN A 48 -6.63 0.43 -2.14
N ARG A 49 -6.23 1.49 -1.42
CA ARG A 49 -5.92 2.79 -2.04
C ARG A 49 -4.85 2.65 -3.12
N VAL A 50 -3.75 1.93 -2.85
CA VAL A 50 -2.68 1.69 -3.83
C VAL A 50 -3.22 1.00 -5.08
N CYS A 51 -3.92 -0.13 -4.94
CA CYS A 51 -4.43 -0.88 -6.09
C CYS A 51 -5.49 -0.10 -6.88
N ASP A 52 -6.33 0.70 -6.23
CA ASP A 52 -7.31 1.56 -6.90
C ASP A 52 -6.61 2.63 -7.75
N GLN A 53 -5.54 3.25 -7.22
CA GLN A 53 -4.81 4.29 -7.93
C GLN A 53 -4.03 3.77 -9.14
N LEU A 54 -3.68 2.48 -9.17
CA LEU A 54 -3.12 1.84 -10.37
C LEU A 54 -4.02 2.04 -11.60
N THR A 55 -5.34 2.04 -11.41
CA THR A 55 -6.32 2.29 -12.49
C THR A 55 -6.55 3.77 -12.73
N ASN A 56 -6.60 4.58 -11.67
CA ASN A 56 -7.12 5.94 -11.77
C ASN A 56 -6.06 6.97 -12.22
N VAL A 57 -4.83 6.87 -11.71
CA VAL A 57 -3.82 7.94 -11.88
C VAL A 57 -2.46 7.42 -12.33
N CYS A 58 -2.17 6.13 -12.10
CA CYS A 58 -0.87 5.56 -12.40
C CYS A 58 -0.70 5.13 -13.86
N GLU A 59 -1.80 4.97 -14.61
CA GLU A 59 -1.77 4.43 -15.98
C GLU A 59 -1.13 3.02 -16.05
N ALA A 60 -1.34 2.22 -15.00
CA ALA A 60 -0.75 0.87 -14.91
C ALA A 60 -1.44 -0.12 -15.86
N ASN A 61 -0.69 -1.11 -16.32
CA ASN A 61 -1.22 -2.17 -17.17
C ASN A 61 -2.03 -3.22 -16.38
N ASP A 62 -2.74 -4.09 -17.09
CA ASP A 62 -3.62 -5.07 -16.43
C ASP A 62 -2.83 -6.09 -15.61
N ALA A 63 -1.62 -6.47 -16.03
CA ALA A 63 -0.75 -7.34 -15.26
C ALA A 63 -0.38 -6.72 -13.89
N ALA A 64 -0.13 -5.41 -13.82
CA ALA A 64 0.12 -4.69 -12.58
C ALA A 64 -1.10 -4.67 -11.64
N LYS A 65 -2.29 -4.43 -12.20
CA LYS A 65 -3.54 -4.44 -11.43
C LYS A 65 -3.82 -5.82 -10.84
N THR A 66 -3.70 -6.88 -11.66
CA THR A 66 -3.86 -8.27 -11.20
C THR A 66 -2.85 -8.59 -10.10
N GLN A 67 -1.56 -8.28 -10.30
CA GLN A 67 -0.52 -8.52 -9.30
C GLN A 67 -0.81 -7.79 -7.97
N CYS A 68 -1.32 -6.55 -8.02
CA CYS A 68 -1.72 -5.81 -6.82
C CYS A 68 -2.91 -6.45 -6.10
N LEU A 69 -3.93 -6.91 -6.84
CA LEU A 69 -5.09 -7.58 -6.27
C LEU A 69 -4.73 -8.92 -5.64
N ASP A 70 -3.81 -9.67 -6.25
CA ASP A 70 -3.29 -10.94 -5.70
C ASP A 70 -2.50 -10.68 -4.40
N ALA A 71 -1.63 -9.67 -4.40
CA ALA A 71 -0.89 -9.27 -3.20
C ALA A 71 -1.84 -8.82 -2.07
N LYS A 72 -2.86 -8.03 -2.41
CA LYS A 72 -3.93 -7.62 -1.48
C LYS A 72 -4.65 -8.83 -0.88
N ALA A 73 -5.01 -9.82 -1.70
CA ALA A 73 -5.67 -11.03 -1.23
C ALA A 73 -4.78 -11.84 -0.27
N GLN A 74 -3.49 -11.95 -0.56
CA GLN A 74 -2.53 -12.63 0.33
C GLN A 74 -2.38 -11.92 1.68
N ILE A 75 -2.22 -10.60 1.69
CA ILE A 75 -2.15 -9.83 2.94
C ILE A 75 -3.45 -9.95 3.73
N LEU A 76 -4.61 -9.84 3.07
CA LEU A 76 -5.91 -10.01 3.73
C LEU A 76 -6.03 -11.39 4.39
N ALA A 77 -5.64 -12.45 3.69
CA ALA A 77 -5.69 -13.83 4.20
C ALA A 77 -4.72 -14.06 5.36
N SER A 78 -3.58 -13.36 5.40
CA SER A 78 -2.61 -13.48 6.50
C SER A 78 -3.13 -12.97 7.84
N GLY A 79 -4.05 -12.00 7.82
CA GLY A 79 -4.51 -11.29 9.02
C GLY A 79 -3.46 -10.41 9.69
N ASP A 80 -2.25 -10.30 9.13
CA ASP A 80 -1.16 -9.52 9.69
C ASP A 80 -1.45 -8.01 9.57
N LYS A 81 -1.06 -7.28 10.63
CA LYS A 81 -1.17 -5.83 10.74
C LYS A 81 0.11 -5.19 11.26
N SER A 82 1.19 -5.97 11.36
CA SER A 82 2.50 -5.52 11.80
C SER A 82 3.25 -4.82 10.67
N ALA A 83 4.40 -4.22 11.01
CA ALA A 83 5.30 -3.61 10.04
C ALA A 83 5.74 -4.57 8.91
N ALA A 84 5.70 -5.90 9.14
CA ALA A 84 6.07 -6.90 8.14
C ALA A 84 5.16 -6.89 6.90
N VAL A 85 3.95 -6.36 7.03
CA VAL A 85 3.02 -6.21 5.90
C VAL A 85 3.59 -5.28 4.83
N ALA A 86 4.27 -4.20 5.21
CA ALA A 86 4.87 -3.28 4.24
C ALA A 86 5.93 -4.00 3.39
N THR A 87 6.85 -4.71 4.03
CA THR A 87 7.88 -5.50 3.35
C THR A 87 7.27 -6.57 2.45
N THR A 88 6.29 -7.33 2.98
CA THR A 88 5.65 -8.43 2.22
C THR A 88 4.91 -7.90 1.00
N PHE A 89 4.08 -6.87 1.18
CA PHE A 89 3.31 -6.29 0.08
C PHE A 89 4.22 -5.69 -1.01
N ASN A 90 5.22 -4.90 -0.61
CA ASN A 90 6.15 -4.28 -1.57
C ASN A 90 6.94 -5.35 -2.35
N GLY A 91 7.43 -6.39 -1.66
CA GLY A 91 8.13 -7.49 -2.28
C GLY A 91 7.28 -8.29 -3.26
N LEU A 92 5.98 -8.50 -2.96
CA LEU A 92 5.03 -9.13 -3.89
C LEU A 92 4.81 -8.30 -5.17
N LEU A 93 5.05 -6.99 -5.13
CA LEU A 93 5.01 -6.10 -6.30
C LEU A 93 6.37 -5.94 -7.00
N GLY A 94 7.46 -6.38 -6.37
CA GLY A 94 8.81 -6.32 -6.90
C GLY A 94 9.61 -5.08 -6.50
N PHE A 95 9.28 -4.47 -5.34
CA PHE A 95 9.98 -3.32 -4.76
C PHE A 95 10.60 -3.64 -3.39
#